data_AF-A0A948KD98-F1
#
_entry.id   AF-A0A948KD98-F1
#
_cell.length_a   1.000
_cell.length_b   1.000
_cell.length_c   1.000
_cell.angle_alpha   90.00
_cell.angle_beta   90.00
_cell.angle_gamma   90.00
#
_symmetry.space_group_name_H-M   'P 1'
#
loop_
_entity.id
_entity.type
_entity.pdbx_description
1 polymer ?
#
loop_
_entity_poly.entity_id
_entity_poly.type
_entity_poly.pdbx_seq_one_letter_code
_entity_poly.pdbx_strand_id
1 'polypeptide(L)'
;MTLYATVAQFKAQTGLTGTGDDVAINDILEGVTKLIDRVCNRPGGFIASTSNSYKYYVGSGGEAQRIDECVSISEVAVKDAVSDSSYTAWTSPTTNMAGDGDWFAASGNTATPELNRTPYTLLMIDINGSYSVFTGGRSTRLRGFVTHPDDLTSKRGIPTVRVFAKWGFATTVPDDIRDAAIMV
;
A
#
# COMPACT_ATOMS: atom_id res chain seq x y z
N MET A 1 -2.50 -18.45 5.28
CA MET A 1 -1.22 -18.12 4.63
C MET A 1 -1.24 -18.71 3.25
N THR A 2 -0.90 -17.94 2.22
CA THR A 2 -0.92 -18.42 0.83
C THR A 2 0.49 -18.85 0.46
N LEU A 3 0.65 -20.07 -0.08
CA LEU A 3 1.94 -20.57 -0.54
C LEU A 3 2.40 -19.87 -1.81
N TYR A 4 3.71 -19.68 -1.97
CA TYR A 4 4.29 -19.05 -3.17
C TYR A 4 4.42 -19.97 -4.37
N ALA A 5 4.44 -21.27 -4.12
CA ALA A 5 4.33 -22.28 -5.16
C ALA A 5 3.41 -23.40 -4.69
N THR A 6 2.84 -24.11 -5.66
CA THR A 6 2.03 -25.31 -5.43
C THR A 6 2.88 -26.56 -5.59
N VAL A 7 2.45 -27.67 -4.98
CA VAL A 7 3.07 -29.00 -5.16
C VAL A 7 3.15 -29.37 -6.65
N ALA A 8 2.12 -29.04 -7.43
CA ALA A 8 2.11 -29.30 -8.87
C ALA A 8 3.19 -28.51 -9.63
N GLN A 9 3.38 -27.23 -9.29
CA GLN A 9 4.45 -26.42 -9.88
C GLN A 9 5.84 -26.92 -9.49
N PHE A 10 6.03 -27.31 -8.22
CA PHE A 10 7.29 -27.89 -7.75
C PHE A 10 7.62 -29.20 -8.51
N LYS A 11 6.63 -30.10 -8.63
CA LYS A 11 6.78 -31.35 -9.37
C LYS A 11 7.06 -31.16 -10.85
N ALA A 12 6.36 -30.22 -11.48
CA ALA A 12 6.58 -29.87 -12.88
C ALA A 12 8.03 -29.38 -13.11
N GLN A 13 8.59 -28.62 -12.17
CA GLN A 13 9.96 -28.11 -12.27
C GLN A 13 11.02 -29.19 -11.98
N THR A 14 10.75 -30.10 -11.04
CA THR A 14 11.70 -31.14 -10.58
C THR A 14 11.62 -32.45 -11.36
N GLY A 15 10.58 -32.64 -12.17
CA GLY A 15 10.33 -33.89 -12.90
C GLY A 15 9.72 -35.02 -12.05
N LEU A 16 9.27 -34.72 -10.83
CA LEU A 16 8.63 -35.69 -9.94
C LEU A 16 7.18 -35.98 -10.38
N THR A 17 6.80 -37.24 -10.45
CA THR A 17 5.48 -37.68 -10.94
C THR A 17 4.65 -38.44 -9.91
N GLY A 18 5.26 -38.97 -8.85
CA GLY A 18 4.57 -39.69 -7.78
C GLY A 18 3.78 -38.76 -6.85
N THR A 19 2.85 -39.32 -6.07
CA THR A 19 2.04 -38.58 -5.08
C THR A 19 2.43 -38.87 -3.62
N GLY A 20 3.43 -39.74 -3.41
CA GLY A 20 3.82 -40.21 -2.07
C GLY A 20 4.41 -39.12 -1.18
N ASP A 21 5.04 -38.11 -1.79
CA ASP A 21 5.77 -37.06 -1.10
C ASP A 21 4.98 -35.74 -1.01
N ASP A 22 3.72 -35.71 -1.46
CA ASP A 22 2.97 -34.45 -1.65
C ASP A 22 2.78 -33.67 -0.35
N VAL A 23 2.59 -34.40 0.75
CA VAL A 23 2.50 -33.81 2.09
C VAL A 23 3.84 -33.20 2.49
N ALA A 24 4.95 -33.93 2.31
CA ALA A 24 6.28 -33.43 2.64
C ALA A 24 6.67 -32.22 1.77
N ILE A 25 6.37 -32.26 0.48
CA ILE A 25 6.60 -31.13 -0.44
C ILE A 25 5.78 -29.91 0.02
N ASN A 26 4.51 -30.10 0.39
CA ASN A 26 3.68 -29.01 0.89
C ASN A 26 4.25 -28.39 2.18
N ASP A 27 4.71 -29.21 3.12
CA ASP A 27 5.31 -28.74 4.38
C ASP A 27 6.60 -27.95 4.14
N ILE A 28 7.43 -28.40 3.18
CA ILE A 28 8.63 -27.68 2.75
C ILE A 28 8.24 -26.33 2.13
N LEU A 29 7.29 -26.31 1.20
CA LEU A 29 6.82 -25.07 0.56
C LEU A 29 6.25 -24.07 1.58
N GLU A 30 5.56 -24.55 2.61
CA GLU A 30 5.09 -23.71 3.72
C GLU A 30 6.25 -23.13 4.52
N GLY A 31 7.25 -23.95 4.87
CA GLY A 31 8.46 -23.52 5.55
C GLY A 31 9.24 -22.46 4.77
N VAL A 32 9.41 -22.67 3.46
CA VAL A 32 10.09 -21.75 2.55
C VAL A 32 9.33 -20.45 2.40
N THR A 33 8.00 -20.49 2.25
CA THR A 33 7.16 -19.28 2.19
C THR A 33 7.35 -18.45 3.47
N LYS A 34 7.31 -19.07 4.66
CA LYS A 34 7.56 -18.38 5.95
C LYS A 34 8.97 -17.82 6.06
N LEU A 35 9.96 -18.51 5.51
CA LEU A 35 11.35 -18.07 5.50
C LEU A 35 11.52 -16.83 4.62
N ILE A 36 10.98 -16.86 3.40
CA ILE A 36 11.01 -15.74 2.46
C ILE A 36 10.36 -14.50 3.09
N ASP A 37 9.17 -14.65 3.69
CA ASP A 37 8.48 -13.55 4.37
C ASP A 37 9.32 -12.92 5.48
N ARG A 38 9.98 -13.77 6.27
CA ARG A 38 10.83 -13.31 7.37
C ARG A 38 12.09 -12.60 6.87
N VAL A 39 12.78 -13.18 5.89
CA VAL A 39 14.03 -12.65 5.34
C VAL A 39 13.79 -11.33 4.60
N CYS A 40 12.69 -11.23 3.86
CA CYS A 40 12.31 -10.00 3.18
C CYS A 40 11.63 -8.97 4.10
N ASN A 41 11.42 -9.30 5.38
CA ASN A 41 10.69 -8.48 6.36
C ASN A 41 9.28 -8.08 5.88
N ARG A 42 8.55 -9.04 5.29
CA ARG A 42 7.20 -8.88 4.76
C ARG A 42 6.23 -9.81 5.49
N PRO A 43 5.75 -9.46 6.69
CA PRO A 43 4.83 -10.33 7.43
C PRO A 43 3.48 -10.53 6.73
N GLY A 44 3.10 -9.63 5.82
CA GLY A 44 1.92 -9.76 4.94
C GLY A 44 2.19 -10.52 3.65
N GLY A 45 3.42 -10.96 3.41
CA GLY A 45 3.85 -11.65 2.21
C GLY A 45 3.92 -10.78 0.94
N PHE A 46 3.98 -11.47 -0.21
CA PHE A 46 4.10 -10.87 -1.54
C PHE A 46 2.78 -10.80 -2.31
N ILE A 47 1.67 -11.27 -1.70
CA ILE A 47 0.36 -11.28 -2.34
C ILE A 47 -0.55 -10.26 -1.65
N ALA A 48 -1.21 -9.44 -2.46
CA ALA A 48 -2.19 -8.49 -1.99
C ALA A 48 -3.46 -9.16 -1.46
N SER A 49 -4.09 -8.51 -0.49
CA SER A 49 -5.39 -8.89 0.04
C SER A 49 -6.41 -9.00 -1.08
N THR A 50 -7.37 -9.92 -0.97
CA THR A 50 -8.38 -10.14 -2.02
C THR A 50 -9.41 -9.02 -2.09
N SER A 51 -9.62 -8.31 -0.99
CA SER A 51 -10.57 -7.20 -0.87
C SER A 51 -9.89 -5.88 -0.51
N ASN A 52 -10.59 -4.79 -0.81
CA ASN A 52 -10.19 -3.47 -0.34
C ASN A 52 -10.52 -3.33 1.15
N SER A 53 -9.70 -2.58 1.88
CA SER A 53 -9.98 -2.20 3.26
C SER A 53 -9.46 -0.80 3.57
N TYR A 54 -10.02 -0.19 4.62
CA TYR A 54 -9.57 1.12 5.08
C TYR A 54 -8.32 1.02 5.94
N LYS A 55 -7.34 1.89 5.67
CA LYS A 55 -6.27 2.22 6.60
C LYS A 55 -6.26 3.72 6.89
N TYR A 56 -5.81 4.04 8.09
CA TYR A 56 -5.81 5.39 8.63
C TYR A 56 -4.37 5.82 8.90
N TYR A 57 -4.04 7.02 8.42
CA TYR A 57 -2.71 7.59 8.52
C TYR A 57 -2.78 8.94 9.21
N VAL A 58 -1.78 9.19 10.03
CA VAL A 58 -1.47 10.54 10.49
C VAL A 58 -0.98 11.31 9.27
N GLY A 59 -1.73 12.33 8.85
CA GLY A 59 -1.36 13.12 7.68
C GLY A 59 -0.01 13.80 7.88
N SER A 60 0.76 13.89 6.80
CA SER A 60 2.12 14.40 6.80
C SER A 60 2.21 15.91 7.03
N GLY A 61 1.14 16.67 6.73
CA GLY A 61 1.16 18.13 6.69
C GLY A 61 1.89 18.69 5.46
N GLY A 62 2.24 17.84 4.49
CA GLY A 62 2.93 18.21 3.26
C GLY A 62 2.25 17.67 2.00
N GLU A 63 2.91 17.80 0.87
CA GLU A 63 2.40 17.41 -0.46
C GLU A 63 2.40 15.89 -0.71
N ALA A 64 3.02 15.12 0.17
CA ALA A 64 3.13 13.67 0.02
C ALA A 64 2.81 12.93 1.31
N GLN A 65 2.12 11.81 1.21
CA GLN A 65 1.74 10.94 2.31
C GLN A 65 2.27 9.53 2.05
N ARG A 66 3.16 9.04 2.92
CA ARG A 66 3.56 7.63 2.90
C ARG A 66 2.41 6.76 3.35
N ILE A 67 2.19 5.67 2.61
CA ILE A 67 1.17 4.66 2.89
C ILE A 67 1.83 3.28 2.89
N ASP A 68 1.07 2.29 3.34
CA ASP A 68 1.50 0.91 3.18
C ASP A 68 1.41 0.50 1.70
N GLU A 69 2.15 -0.53 1.34
CA GLU A 69 2.13 -1.09 -0.01
C GLU A 69 0.72 -1.51 -0.42
N CYS A 70 0.30 -1.08 -1.60
CA CYS A 70 -0.95 -1.51 -2.22
C CYS A 70 -0.81 -1.66 -3.73
N VAL A 71 -1.63 -2.53 -4.30
CA VAL A 71 -1.67 -2.76 -5.76
C VAL A 71 -2.68 -1.86 -6.46
N SER A 72 -3.65 -1.32 -5.72
CA SER A 72 -4.64 -0.37 -6.22
C SER A 72 -5.25 0.44 -5.08
N ILE A 73 -5.63 1.67 -5.39
CA ILE A 73 -6.30 2.59 -4.48
C ILE A 73 -7.65 2.96 -5.10
N SER A 74 -8.71 2.87 -4.30
CA SER A 74 -10.08 3.16 -4.75
C SER A 74 -10.59 4.50 -4.22
N GLU A 75 -10.16 4.89 -3.01
CA GLU A 75 -10.54 6.17 -2.41
C GLU A 75 -9.40 6.70 -1.53
N VAL A 76 -9.18 8.01 -1.59
CA VAL A 76 -8.47 8.78 -0.57
C VAL A 76 -9.43 9.81 -0.02
N ALA A 77 -9.56 9.85 1.30
CA ALA A 77 -10.37 10.83 2.00
C ALA A 77 -9.57 11.48 3.12
N VAL A 78 -9.68 12.80 3.26
CA VAL A 78 -8.87 13.59 4.18
C VAL A 78 -9.78 14.48 5.02
N LYS A 79 -9.43 14.66 6.29
CA LYS A 79 -10.09 15.65 7.15
C LYS A 79 -9.60 17.05 6.80
N ASP A 80 -10.49 18.04 6.76
CA ASP A 80 -10.08 19.43 6.53
C ASP A 80 -9.36 19.99 7.76
N ALA A 81 -9.76 19.55 8.96
CA ALA A 81 -9.11 19.85 10.22
C ALA A 81 -8.85 18.62 11.09
N VAL A 82 -7.82 18.71 11.94
CA VAL A 82 -7.49 17.66 12.91
C VAL A 82 -8.64 17.40 13.92
N SER A 83 -9.46 18.42 14.18
CA SER A 83 -10.65 18.37 15.02
C SER A 83 -11.84 17.69 14.36
N ASP A 84 -11.84 17.54 13.03
CA ASP A 84 -13.01 17.02 12.33
C ASP A 84 -13.25 15.54 12.66
N SER A 85 -14.52 15.18 12.74
CA SER A 85 -14.96 13.79 12.91
C SER A 85 -15.13 13.06 11.58
N SER A 86 -15.35 13.80 10.47
CA SER A 86 -15.60 13.27 9.13
C SER A 86 -14.39 13.39 8.21
N TYR A 87 -14.30 12.48 7.24
CA TYR A 87 -13.33 12.52 6.15
C TYR A 87 -14.04 12.95 4.86
N THR A 88 -13.45 13.89 4.13
CA THR A 88 -13.93 14.36 2.83
C THR A 88 -13.20 13.56 1.75
N ALA A 89 -13.95 12.87 0.89
CA ALA A 89 -13.37 12.17 -0.24
C ALA A 89 -12.75 13.17 -1.22
N TRP A 90 -11.52 12.89 -1.63
CA TRP A 90 -10.81 13.64 -2.65
C TRP A 90 -11.01 12.99 -4.02
N THR A 91 -11.00 13.80 -5.06
CA THR A 91 -11.20 13.36 -6.45
C THR A 91 -10.07 12.43 -6.85
N SER A 92 -10.41 11.18 -7.16
CA SER A 92 -9.46 10.17 -7.65
C SER A 92 -8.99 10.50 -9.07
N PRO A 93 -7.73 10.20 -9.42
CA PRO A 93 -7.24 10.36 -10.78
C PRO A 93 -7.82 9.28 -11.70
N THR A 94 -8.12 9.59 -12.97
CA THR A 94 -8.56 8.58 -13.94
C THR A 94 -7.39 7.83 -14.57
N THR A 95 -6.25 8.51 -14.77
CA THR A 95 -5.06 7.97 -15.45
C THR A 95 -3.83 7.82 -14.56
N ASN A 96 -3.95 8.15 -13.26
CA ASN A 96 -2.83 8.25 -12.31
C ASN A 96 -1.67 9.16 -12.80
N MET A 97 -1.97 10.09 -13.72
CA MET A 97 -1.09 11.15 -14.18
C MET A 97 -1.46 12.47 -13.50
N ALA A 98 -0.52 13.41 -13.42
CA ALA A 98 -0.80 14.76 -12.93
C ALA A 98 -1.78 15.50 -13.87
N GLY A 99 -2.73 16.25 -13.33
CA GLY A 99 -3.76 16.99 -14.05
C GLY A 99 -5.17 16.43 -13.98
N ASP A 100 -5.41 15.35 -13.23
CA ASP A 100 -6.60 14.51 -13.44
C ASP A 100 -7.28 14.09 -12.12
N GLY A 101 -6.87 14.67 -10.99
CA GLY A 101 -7.50 14.46 -9.69
C GLY A 101 -6.97 15.42 -8.65
N ASP A 102 -7.28 15.14 -7.39
CA ASP A 102 -6.72 15.86 -6.24
C ASP A 102 -5.41 15.21 -5.75
N TRP A 103 -5.18 13.96 -6.14
CA TRP A 103 -4.02 13.16 -5.73
C TRP A 103 -3.66 12.14 -6.82
N PHE A 104 -2.45 11.60 -6.74
CA PHE A 104 -2.03 10.44 -7.52
C PHE A 104 -1.17 9.49 -6.66
N ALA A 105 -1.16 8.21 -7.02
CA ALA A 105 -0.39 7.17 -6.35
C ALA A 105 0.98 6.99 -7.02
N ALA A 106 2.01 6.76 -6.21
CA ALA A 106 3.36 6.51 -6.69
C ALA A 106 4.08 5.46 -5.84
N SER A 107 5.17 4.92 -6.37
CA SER A 107 6.15 4.15 -5.61
C SER A 107 7.48 4.90 -5.52
N GLY A 108 8.39 4.41 -4.68
CA GLY A 108 9.73 4.98 -4.53
C GLY A 108 9.80 6.11 -3.49
N ASN A 109 10.30 7.28 -3.91
CA ASN A 109 10.57 8.44 -3.06
C ASN A 109 9.86 9.69 -3.61
N THR A 110 9.57 10.66 -2.76
CA THR A 110 8.95 11.94 -3.13
C THR A 110 9.76 12.73 -4.15
N ALA A 111 11.09 12.59 -4.16
CA ALA A 111 11.97 13.28 -5.13
C ALA A 111 11.99 12.61 -6.52
N THR A 112 11.66 11.31 -6.59
CA THR A 112 11.67 10.51 -7.82
C THR A 112 10.49 9.54 -7.79
N PRO A 113 9.25 10.06 -7.89
CA PRO A 113 8.05 9.23 -7.79
C PRO A 113 7.85 8.43 -9.07
N GLU A 114 7.60 7.13 -8.91
CA GLU A 114 7.31 6.22 -10.01
C GLU A 114 5.80 5.96 -10.08
N LEU A 115 5.12 6.61 -11.03
CA LEU A 115 3.65 6.63 -11.14
C LEU A 115 3.05 5.33 -11.68
N ASN A 116 3.83 4.56 -12.44
CA ASN A 116 3.35 3.39 -13.18
C ASN A 116 3.90 2.07 -12.64
N ARG A 117 4.35 2.07 -11.37
CA ARG A 117 4.97 0.90 -10.75
C ARG A 117 4.27 0.59 -9.43
N THR A 118 3.69 -0.60 -9.38
CA THR A 118 3.19 -1.21 -8.15
C THR A 118 4.31 -1.98 -7.42
N PRO A 119 4.21 -2.12 -6.09
CA PRO A 119 3.18 -1.55 -5.23
C PRO A 119 3.32 -0.04 -5.04
N TYR A 120 2.20 0.66 -4.93
CA TYR A 120 2.19 2.06 -4.51
C TYR A 120 2.50 2.15 -3.01
N THR A 121 3.37 3.08 -2.65
CA THR A 121 3.81 3.34 -1.27
C THR A 121 3.67 4.81 -0.88
N LEU A 122 3.23 5.64 -1.83
CA LEU A 122 3.17 7.08 -1.69
C LEU A 122 1.88 7.59 -2.35
N LEU A 123 1.24 8.53 -1.67
CA LEU A 123 0.25 9.43 -2.26
C LEU A 123 0.88 10.80 -2.41
N MET A 124 0.65 11.46 -3.54
CA MET A 124 1.11 12.82 -3.78
C MET A 124 -0.06 13.68 -4.22
N ILE A 125 0.03 14.97 -3.87
CA ILE A 125 -0.91 15.99 -4.30
C ILE A 125 -0.73 16.25 -5.80
N ASP A 126 -1.85 16.32 -6.52
CA ASP A 126 -1.84 16.78 -7.90
C ASP A 126 -1.67 18.31 -7.93
N ILE A 127 -0.75 18.81 -8.75
CA ILE A 127 -0.51 20.24 -8.91
C ILE A 127 -1.74 20.99 -9.45
N ASN A 128 -2.61 20.30 -10.19
CA ASN A 128 -3.85 20.85 -10.72
C ASN A 128 -5.08 20.52 -9.86
N GLY A 129 -4.87 19.83 -8.73
CA GLY A 129 -5.91 19.47 -7.78
C GLY A 129 -6.40 20.65 -6.95
N SER A 130 -7.48 20.42 -6.19
CA SER A 130 -8.09 21.43 -5.31
C SER A 130 -7.36 21.62 -3.98
N TYR A 131 -6.40 20.75 -3.69
CA TYR A 131 -5.70 20.67 -2.40
C TYR A 131 -4.19 20.80 -2.61
N SER A 132 -3.49 21.34 -1.62
CA SER A 132 -2.04 21.58 -1.70
C SER A 132 -1.23 20.72 -0.71
N VAL A 133 -1.88 20.15 0.31
CA VAL A 133 -1.24 19.35 1.37
C VAL A 133 -2.22 18.34 1.94
N PHE A 134 -1.70 17.20 2.41
CA PHE A 134 -2.42 16.30 3.30
C PHE A 134 -2.49 16.92 4.70
N THR A 135 -3.68 17.17 5.22
CA THR A 135 -3.89 17.78 6.54
C THR A 135 -3.10 17.04 7.62
N GLY A 136 -2.23 17.76 8.34
CA GLY A 136 -1.37 17.16 9.35
C GLY A 136 -2.15 16.68 10.57
N GLY A 137 -1.69 15.59 11.22
CA GLY A 137 -2.30 15.13 12.47
C GLY A 137 -1.88 15.87 13.74
N ARG A 138 -1.10 16.97 13.60
CA ARG A 138 -0.54 17.77 14.71
C ARG A 138 -1.01 19.22 14.70
N SER A 139 -1.16 19.80 13.52
CA SER A 139 -1.70 21.15 13.27
C SER A 139 -2.53 21.11 12.00
N THR A 140 -3.62 21.86 11.98
CA THR A 140 -4.42 22.07 10.78
C THR A 140 -3.71 23.08 9.89
N ARG A 141 -3.80 22.86 8.59
CA ARG A 141 -3.59 23.91 7.60
C ARG A 141 -4.72 23.74 6.61
N LEU A 142 -5.76 24.56 6.73
CA LEU A 142 -6.88 24.47 5.80
C LEU A 142 -6.35 24.85 4.41
N ARG A 143 -6.31 23.89 3.49
CA ARG A 143 -5.80 24.09 2.12
C ARG A 143 -4.40 24.75 2.08
N GLY A 144 -3.52 24.38 3.02
CA GLY A 144 -2.16 24.95 3.09
C GLY A 144 -2.02 26.28 3.83
N PHE A 145 -3.11 26.88 4.32
CA PHE A 145 -3.07 28.13 5.10
C PHE A 145 -3.37 27.88 6.59
N VAL A 146 -2.67 28.58 7.48
CA VAL A 146 -2.97 28.56 8.92
C VAL A 146 -4.19 29.43 9.16
N THR A 147 -5.35 28.83 9.37
CA THR A 147 -6.62 29.56 9.51
C THR A 147 -7.48 29.06 10.67
N HIS A 148 -7.11 27.97 11.35
CA HIS A 148 -7.96 27.43 12.42
C HIS A 148 -7.47 27.87 13.81
N PRO A 149 -8.32 28.48 14.66
CA PRO A 149 -7.92 28.88 16.01
C PRO A 149 -7.47 27.70 16.90
N ASP A 150 -7.85 26.47 16.56
CA ASP A 150 -7.40 25.25 17.26
C ASP A 150 -5.96 24.81 16.92
N ASP A 151 -5.29 25.47 15.96
CA ASP A 151 -3.93 25.13 15.48
C ASP A 151 -2.81 25.37 16.48
N LEU A 152 -3.11 26.08 17.57
CA LEU A 152 -2.15 26.30 18.65
C LEU A 152 -2.12 25.14 19.65
N THR A 153 -3.07 24.20 19.57
CA THR A 153 -3.07 23.01 20.42
C THR A 153 -2.35 21.88 19.69
N SER A 154 -1.07 21.65 20.00
CA SER A 154 -0.34 20.49 19.49
C SER A 154 -1.05 19.20 19.91
N LYS A 155 -1.78 18.56 18.99
CA LYS A 155 -2.45 17.28 19.24
C LYS A 155 -1.52 16.11 18.91
N ARG A 156 -1.71 14.99 19.61
CA ARG A 156 -0.94 13.76 19.39
C ARG A 156 -1.45 13.08 18.12
N GLY A 157 -0.67 13.16 17.03
CA GLY A 157 -0.75 12.30 15.84
C GLY A 157 -2.13 11.71 15.51
N ILE A 158 -3.12 12.57 15.28
CA ILE A 158 -4.49 12.15 14.97
C ILE A 158 -4.54 11.70 13.51
N PRO A 159 -5.19 10.57 13.18
CA PRO A 159 -5.39 10.19 11.80
C PRO A 159 -6.31 11.18 11.09
N THR A 160 -5.77 11.73 10.01
CA THR A 160 -6.42 12.75 9.16
C THR A 160 -6.52 12.30 7.72
N VAL A 161 -5.81 11.25 7.34
CA VAL A 161 -5.89 10.63 6.01
C VAL A 161 -6.45 9.22 6.14
N ARG A 162 -7.44 8.89 5.33
CA ARG A 162 -8.04 7.57 5.21
C ARG A 162 -7.90 7.09 3.77
N VAL A 163 -7.44 5.87 3.59
CA VAL A 163 -7.22 5.27 2.27
C VAL A 163 -7.97 3.96 2.19
N PHE A 164 -8.76 3.78 1.13
CA PHE A 164 -9.42 2.53 0.79
C PHE A 164 -8.70 1.89 -0.40
N ALA A 165 -8.02 0.78 -0.16
CA ALA A 165 -7.11 0.19 -1.14
C ALA A 165 -7.02 -1.33 -1.01
N LYS A 166 -6.49 -1.96 -2.07
CA LYS A 166 -6.11 -3.36 -2.09
C LYS A 166 -4.66 -3.50 -1.63
N TRP A 167 -4.46 -3.79 -0.35
CA TRP A 167 -3.16 -3.77 0.30
C TRP A 167 -2.30 -4.98 -0.03
N GLY A 168 -1.01 -4.76 -0.24
CA GLY A 168 0.04 -5.76 -0.45
C GLY A 168 0.86 -5.49 -1.72
N PHE A 169 1.74 -6.43 -2.05
CA PHE A 169 2.79 -6.22 -3.05
C PHE A 169 2.33 -6.44 -4.50
N ALA A 170 1.72 -7.59 -4.80
CA ALA A 170 1.28 -7.96 -6.13
C ALA A 170 -0.06 -8.72 -6.10
N THR A 171 -0.83 -8.69 -7.19
CA THR A 171 -2.12 -9.41 -7.28
C THR A 171 -1.96 -10.92 -7.35
N THR A 172 -0.81 -11.39 -7.83
CA THR A 172 -0.38 -12.78 -7.89
C THR A 172 1.03 -12.89 -7.33
N VAL A 173 1.46 -14.11 -7.00
CA VAL A 173 2.86 -14.35 -6.60
C VAL A 173 3.78 -13.91 -7.75
N PRO A 174 4.74 -13.01 -7.51
CA PRO A 174 5.75 -12.66 -8.50
C PRO A 174 6.55 -13.90 -8.95
N ASP A 175 6.90 -13.96 -10.24
CA ASP A 175 7.56 -15.14 -10.82
C ASP A 175 8.88 -15.47 -10.13
N ASP A 176 9.67 -14.46 -9.80
CA ASP A 176 10.94 -14.58 -9.07
C ASP A 176 10.75 -15.16 -7.66
N ILE A 177 9.69 -14.76 -6.96
CA ILE A 177 9.35 -15.29 -5.63
C ILE A 177 8.85 -16.74 -5.74
N ARG A 178 8.04 -17.07 -6.75
CA ARG A 178 7.60 -18.45 -7.00
C ARG A 178 8.79 -19.35 -7.29
N ASP A 179 9.66 -18.94 -8.20
CA ASP A 179 10.80 -19.74 -8.64
C ASP A 179 11.80 -19.91 -7.49
N ALA A 180 12.03 -18.88 -6.68
CA ALA A 180 12.82 -18.98 -5.44
C ALA A 180 12.21 -19.97 -4.44
N ALA A 181 10.88 -20.06 -4.36
CA ALA A 181 10.21 -21.03 -3.50
C ALA A 181 10.36 -22.49 -3.99
N ILE A 182 10.58 -22.69 -5.29
CA ILE A 182 10.72 -24.01 -5.92
C ILE A 182 12.18 -24.50 -5.92
N MET A 183 13.16 -23.60 -6.02
CA MET A 183 14.59 -23.92 -6.14
C MET A 183 15.29 -24.28 -4.81
N VAL A 184 14.53 -24.60 -3.76
CA VAL A 184 15.07 -24.94 -2.42
C VAL A 184 15.51 -26.39 -2.33
#